data_AF-A0A2U3XEJ4-F1
#
_entry.id   AF-A0A2U3XEJ4-F1
#
_cell.length_a   1.000
_cell.length_b   1.000
_cell.length_c   1.000
_cell.angle_alpha   90.00
_cell.angle_beta   90.00
_cell.angle_gamma   90.00
#
_symmetry.space_group_name_H-M   'P 1'
#
loop_
_entity.id
_entity.type
_entity.pdbx_description
1 polymer ?
#
loop_
_entity_poly.entity_id
_entity_poly.type
_entity_poly.pdbx_seq_one_letter_code
_entity_poly.pdbx_strand_id
1 'polypeptide(L)'
;MAVPARGFYLLGDRVSRMLAQGGSAVLPGVPGADRRVFRGFRSSGVRHDAIIISGTEMARQIQKEIQRGVESWISLGNRRPHLSIILVGDNPASHTYVRKKIRAASAVGICSEIILKPKDVSQEELLDVTDQLNMDPRVSGILVQLPLPDHVDERTVCNGIAPEKDVDGFHIINVGRLCLDQHSLIPATASAVWEIIKRTGIETFGKNVVVAGRSKNVGMPIAMLLHTDGEHERPGGDATVTIAHRYTPKEQLKIHTQLADVIIVAAGIPKLITSDMVKEGAAVIDVGINYVPDPVTGKTKLVGDVDFEAVKKKASFITPVPGGVGPMTVAMLLKNTLLAAKKLIY
;
A
#
# COMPACT_ATOMS: atom_id res chain seq x y z
N MET A 1 -0.78 -2.69 43.53
CA MET A 1 -0.90 -1.27 43.96
C MET A 1 -1.78 -0.56 42.96
N ALA A 2 -3.03 -0.30 43.36
CA ALA A 2 -4.03 0.40 42.56
C ALA A 2 -4.06 1.87 42.99
N VAL A 3 -4.18 2.78 42.03
CA VAL A 3 -4.43 4.22 42.27
C VAL A 3 -5.62 4.64 41.38
N PRO A 4 -6.56 5.48 41.87
CA PRO A 4 -7.97 5.39 41.50
C PRO A 4 -8.45 6.49 40.55
N ALA A 5 -9.60 6.21 39.92
CA ALA A 5 -10.41 7.15 39.17
C ALA A 5 -11.01 8.24 40.09
N ARG A 6 -10.90 9.50 39.67
CA ARG A 6 -11.65 10.62 40.23
C ARG A 6 -12.87 10.91 39.37
N GLY A 7 -14.04 10.90 40.02
CA GLY A 7 -15.33 11.23 39.43
C GLY A 7 -15.58 12.74 39.31
N PHE A 8 -16.58 13.05 38.50
CA PHE A 8 -17.30 14.31 38.51
C PHE A 8 -18.78 14.02 38.80
N TYR A 9 -19.32 14.71 39.80
CA TYR A 9 -20.73 14.70 40.18
C TYR A 9 -21.33 16.09 39.92
N LEU A 10 -22.59 16.08 39.46
CA LEU A 10 -23.71 16.99 39.76
C LEU A 10 -23.78 18.39 39.12
N LEU A 11 -24.68 18.50 38.13
CA LEU A 11 -25.90 19.33 38.15
C LEU A 11 -26.99 18.48 37.47
N GLY A 12 -28.22 18.24 37.95
CA GLY A 12 -29.02 18.95 38.94
C GLY A 12 -30.40 19.31 38.35
N ASP A 13 -31.26 18.29 38.20
CA ASP A 13 -32.74 18.26 38.22
C ASP A 13 -33.59 19.50 37.88
N ARG A 14 -34.57 19.23 36.98
CA ARG A 14 -35.97 19.74 36.86
C ARG A 14 -36.34 19.60 35.38
N VAL A 15 -37.28 18.78 34.92
CA VAL A 15 -38.70 18.67 35.29
C VAL A 15 -39.25 17.35 34.72
N SER A 16 -39.88 16.54 35.54
CA SER A 16 -40.84 15.50 35.11
C SER A 16 -41.87 15.33 36.21
N ARG A 17 -43.11 15.75 35.94
CA ARG A 17 -44.38 15.24 36.47
C ARG A 17 -45.51 16.19 36.09
N MET A 18 -46.34 15.78 35.14
CA MET A 18 -47.80 15.88 35.26
C MET A 18 -48.44 15.08 34.13
N LEU A 19 -48.96 13.91 34.49
CA LEU A 19 -49.96 13.17 33.72
C LEU A 19 -51.34 13.48 34.30
N ALA A 20 -52.34 13.36 33.42
CA ALA A 20 -53.79 13.26 33.67
C ALA A 20 -54.59 14.57 33.77
N GLN A 21 -55.35 14.85 32.70
CA GLN A 21 -56.81 15.02 32.77
C GLN A 21 -57.40 14.82 31.36
N GLY A 22 -58.39 13.94 31.24
CA GLY A 22 -59.14 13.68 30.02
C GLY A 22 -60.31 14.64 29.85
N GLY A 23 -60.78 14.78 28.61
CA GLY A 23 -61.99 15.54 28.28
C GLY A 23 -62.28 15.52 26.77
N SER A 24 -63.46 14.98 26.43
CA SER A 24 -64.02 14.69 25.11
C SER A 24 -64.25 15.93 24.21
N ALA A 25 -64.00 15.79 22.91
CA ALA A 25 -64.81 16.42 21.86
C ALA A 25 -64.75 15.59 20.56
N VAL A 26 -65.92 15.32 19.97
CA VAL A 26 -66.16 14.46 18.81
C VAL A 26 -66.59 15.31 17.60
N LEU A 27 -66.30 14.81 16.38
CA LEU A 27 -67.00 14.92 15.07
C LEU A 27 -66.18 15.60 13.94
N PRO A 28 -66.43 15.33 12.63
CA PRO A 28 -66.63 14.04 11.93
C PRO A 28 -65.96 13.95 10.51
N GLY A 29 -65.88 12.74 9.90
CA GLY A 29 -66.08 12.53 8.43
C GLY A 29 -64.90 12.39 7.41
N VAL A 30 -64.43 11.14 7.17
CA VAL A 30 -64.20 10.33 5.91
C VAL A 30 -64.08 11.03 4.51
N PRO A 31 -63.48 10.49 3.38
CA PRO A 31 -62.64 9.29 3.08
C PRO A 31 -61.35 9.57 2.22
N GLY A 32 -60.52 8.54 1.98
CA GLY A 32 -59.70 8.51 0.74
C GLY A 32 -58.45 7.64 0.79
N ALA A 33 -58.58 6.36 0.45
CA ALA A 33 -57.45 5.50 0.12
C ALA A 33 -56.89 5.89 -1.25
N ASP A 34 -55.58 6.17 -1.33
CA ASP A 34 -54.89 6.22 -2.61
C ASP A 34 -53.52 5.54 -2.51
N ARG A 35 -53.47 4.31 -3.03
CA ARG A 35 -52.25 3.50 -3.17
C ARG A 35 -51.36 4.14 -4.23
N ARG A 36 -50.40 4.97 -3.81
CA ARG A 36 -49.29 5.36 -4.69
C ARG A 36 -48.26 4.24 -4.75
N VAL A 37 -48.31 3.51 -5.87
CA VAL A 37 -47.25 2.65 -6.37
C VAL A 37 -45.94 3.45 -6.40
N PHE A 38 -44.96 3.07 -5.59
CA PHE A 38 -43.58 3.52 -5.74
C PHE A 38 -43.05 2.98 -7.09
N ARG A 39 -43.18 3.79 -8.14
CA ARG A 39 -42.44 3.58 -9.38
C ARG A 39 -40.96 3.76 -9.05
N GLY A 40 -40.21 2.66 -9.16
CA GLY A 40 -38.78 2.62 -8.90
C GLY A 40 -38.05 3.75 -9.63
N PHE A 41 -37.17 4.41 -8.88
CA PHE A 41 -36.11 5.23 -9.45
C PHE A 41 -35.28 4.31 -10.37
N ARG A 42 -35.46 4.47 -11.68
CA ARG A 42 -34.43 4.05 -12.64
C ARG A 42 -33.25 4.98 -12.39
N SER A 43 -32.16 4.47 -11.83
CA SER A 43 -30.90 5.17 -11.86
C SER A 43 -30.55 5.38 -13.34
N SER A 44 -30.49 6.64 -13.76
CA SER A 44 -29.91 7.02 -15.03
C SER A 44 -28.42 6.72 -14.93
N GLY A 45 -28.06 5.48 -15.29
CA GLY A 45 -26.69 4.97 -15.25
C GLY A 45 -25.82 5.71 -16.25
N VAL A 46 -25.26 6.84 -15.83
CA VAL A 46 -24.09 7.39 -16.51
C VAL A 46 -22.94 6.46 -16.17
N ARG A 47 -22.65 5.53 -17.08
CA ARG A 47 -21.47 4.68 -16.99
C ARG A 47 -20.25 5.57 -17.14
N HIS A 48 -19.64 5.96 -16.03
CA HIS A 48 -18.34 6.60 -16.04
C HIS A 48 -17.28 5.50 -16.00
N ASP A 49 -16.43 5.46 -17.04
CA ASP A 49 -15.20 4.66 -16.98
C ASP A 49 -14.32 5.19 -15.84
N ALA A 50 -13.64 4.26 -15.16
CA ALA A 50 -12.74 4.54 -14.05
C ALA A 50 -11.65 5.54 -14.45
N ILE A 51 -11.28 6.41 -13.51
CA ILE A 51 -10.07 7.22 -13.61
C ILE A 51 -8.87 6.29 -13.54
N ILE A 52 -8.09 6.25 -14.63
CA ILE A 52 -6.88 5.44 -14.70
C ILE A 52 -5.76 6.20 -13.98
N ILE A 53 -5.31 5.68 -12.85
CA ILE A 53 -4.24 6.28 -12.05
C ILE A 53 -2.90 5.99 -12.70
N SER A 54 -2.28 7.01 -13.28
CA SER A 54 -0.92 6.90 -13.83
C SER A 54 0.12 6.99 -12.71
N GLY A 55 0.51 5.83 -12.18
CA GLY A 55 1.62 5.74 -11.24
C GLY A 55 2.96 6.14 -11.87
N THR A 56 3.09 6.05 -13.20
CA THR A 56 4.26 6.57 -13.93
C THR A 56 4.39 8.09 -13.79
N GLU A 57 3.29 8.83 -13.96
CA GLU A 57 3.31 10.28 -13.83
C GLU A 57 3.53 10.70 -12.36
N MET A 58 2.86 10.02 -11.42
CA MET A 58 3.04 10.27 -10.00
C MET A 58 4.48 9.97 -9.54
N ALA A 59 5.08 8.88 -10.01
CA ALA A 59 6.47 8.55 -9.75
C ALA A 59 7.42 9.63 -10.29
N ARG A 60 7.14 10.20 -11.47
CA ARG A 60 7.92 11.31 -12.03
C ARG A 60 7.86 12.56 -11.14
N GLN A 61 6.70 12.87 -10.56
CA GLN A 61 6.55 13.99 -9.63
C GLN A 61 7.36 13.75 -8.35
N ILE A 62 7.24 12.57 -7.76
CA ILE A 62 8.00 12.18 -6.56
C ILE A 62 9.51 12.19 -6.83
N GLN A 63 9.96 11.72 -7.99
CA GLN A 63 11.37 11.76 -8.36
C GLN A 63 11.91 13.19 -8.45
N LYS A 64 11.11 14.16 -8.93
CA LYS A 64 11.48 15.58 -8.91
C LYS A 64 11.57 16.12 -7.48
N GLU A 65 10.66 15.72 -6.60
CA GLU A 65 10.71 16.08 -5.17
C GLU A 65 11.98 15.52 -4.51
N ILE A 66 12.32 14.26 -4.78
CA ILE A 66 13.54 13.61 -4.29
C ILE A 66 14.77 14.31 -4.82
N GLN A 67 14.83 14.61 -6.11
CA GLN A 67 15.96 15.31 -6.73
C GLN A 67 16.23 16.65 -6.03
N ARG A 68 15.20 17.48 -5.84
CA ARG A 68 15.34 18.75 -5.08
C ARG A 68 15.80 18.49 -3.65
N GLY A 69 15.27 17.43 -3.02
CA GLY A 69 15.65 17.02 -1.67
C GLY A 69 17.11 16.59 -1.54
N VAL A 70 17.68 15.97 -2.58
CA VAL A 70 19.09 15.58 -2.70
C VAL A 70 19.96 16.81 -2.96
N GLU A 71 19.57 17.69 -3.89
CA GLU A 71 20.29 18.93 -4.20
C GLU A 71 20.39 19.82 -2.96
N SER A 72 19.28 20.01 -2.25
CA SER A 72 19.25 20.74 -0.98
C SER A 72 20.16 20.09 0.07
N TRP A 73 20.12 18.76 0.21
CA TRP A 73 20.97 18.03 1.16
C TRP A 73 22.47 18.24 0.91
N ILE A 74 22.88 18.18 -0.36
CA ILE A 74 24.28 18.41 -0.78
C ILE A 74 24.68 19.87 -0.58
N SER A 75 23.78 20.83 -0.86
CA SER A 75 24.06 22.26 -0.67
C SER A 75 24.35 22.64 0.79
N LEU A 76 23.87 21.84 1.74
CA LEU A 76 24.17 21.96 3.17
C LEU A 76 25.54 21.35 3.56
N GLY A 77 26.35 20.92 2.58
CA GLY A 77 27.68 20.34 2.79
C GLY A 77 27.67 18.84 3.11
N ASN A 78 26.51 18.19 3.07
CA ASN A 78 26.42 16.76 3.35
C ASN A 78 26.85 15.91 2.15
N ARG A 79 27.29 14.67 2.44
CA ARG A 79 27.60 13.69 1.41
C ARG A 79 26.34 13.28 0.65
N ARG A 80 26.50 13.04 -0.66
CA ARG A 80 25.45 12.52 -1.54
C ARG A 80 24.95 11.17 -1.00
N PRO A 81 23.62 10.92 -0.97
CA PRO A 81 23.08 9.61 -0.58
C PRO A 81 23.62 8.49 -1.46
N HIS A 82 23.86 7.31 -0.87
CA HIS A 82 24.36 6.13 -1.56
C HIS A 82 23.46 4.92 -1.32
N LEU A 83 22.98 4.30 -2.40
CA LEU A 83 22.21 3.06 -2.41
C LEU A 83 23.03 1.87 -2.92
N SER A 84 23.31 0.88 -2.07
CA SER A 84 23.98 -0.35 -2.46
C SER A 84 22.95 -1.47 -2.67
N ILE A 85 22.96 -2.09 -3.86
CA ILE A 85 22.02 -3.15 -4.23
C ILE A 85 22.77 -4.48 -4.38
N ILE A 86 22.43 -5.46 -3.54
CA ILE A 86 22.93 -6.84 -3.64
C ILE A 86 21.98 -7.61 -4.56
N LEU A 87 22.53 -8.21 -5.62
CA LEU A 87 21.78 -9.03 -6.59
C LEU A 87 22.43 -10.41 -6.70
N VAL A 88 21.65 -11.44 -6.39
CA VAL A 88 22.08 -12.84 -6.40
C VAL A 88 21.52 -13.56 -7.62
N GLY A 89 22.39 -14.20 -8.40
CA GLY A 89 22.04 -15.01 -9.56
C GLY A 89 21.59 -14.21 -10.80
N ASP A 90 21.00 -14.93 -11.76
CA ASP A 90 20.80 -14.45 -13.13
C ASP A 90 19.34 -14.28 -13.55
N ASN A 91 18.41 -14.14 -12.59
CA ASN A 91 17.00 -13.98 -12.89
C ASN A 91 16.76 -12.72 -13.78
N PRO A 92 16.29 -12.88 -15.04
CA PRO A 92 16.16 -11.75 -15.97
C PRO A 92 15.21 -10.65 -15.49
N ALA A 93 14.18 -11.01 -14.71
CA ALA A 93 13.26 -10.05 -14.12
C ALA A 93 13.98 -9.20 -13.06
N SER A 94 14.71 -9.84 -12.14
CA SER A 94 15.51 -9.15 -11.11
C SER A 94 16.52 -8.20 -11.72
N HIS A 95 17.28 -8.64 -12.74
CA HIS A 95 18.22 -7.78 -13.49
C HIS A 95 17.54 -6.57 -14.13
N THR A 96 16.33 -6.74 -14.65
CA THR A 96 15.56 -5.63 -15.24
C THR A 96 15.07 -4.65 -14.17
N TYR A 97 14.61 -5.14 -13.02
CA TYR A 97 14.20 -4.29 -11.90
C TYR A 97 15.37 -3.51 -11.30
N VAL A 98 16.52 -4.16 -11.05
CA VAL A 98 17.71 -3.50 -10.51
C VAL A 98 18.23 -2.43 -11.46
N ARG A 99 18.31 -2.70 -12.76
CA ARG A 99 18.70 -1.68 -13.75
C ARG A 99 17.79 -0.45 -13.73
N LYS A 100 16.47 -0.64 -13.55
CA LYS A 100 15.52 0.47 -13.40
C LYS A 100 15.78 1.27 -12.11
N LYS A 101 16.07 0.60 -10.98
CA LYS A 101 16.41 1.23 -9.70
C LYS A 101 17.66 2.11 -9.82
N ILE A 102 18.74 1.58 -10.40
CA ILE A 102 20.00 2.32 -10.62
C ILE A 102 19.80 3.54 -11.54
N ARG A 103 19.09 3.36 -12.66
CA ARG A 103 18.79 4.46 -13.57
C ARG A 103 18.00 5.57 -12.87
N ALA A 104 17.01 5.21 -12.07
CA ALA A 104 16.20 6.16 -11.32
C ALA A 104 17.01 6.85 -10.21
N ALA A 105 17.86 6.11 -9.49
CA ALA A 105 18.77 6.65 -8.47
C ALA A 105 19.68 7.73 -9.08
N SER A 106 20.34 7.39 -10.20
CA SER A 106 21.20 8.33 -10.92
C SER A 106 20.43 9.59 -11.37
N ALA A 107 19.21 9.42 -11.90
CA ALA A 107 18.39 10.53 -12.38
C ALA A 107 17.98 11.52 -11.27
N VAL A 108 17.87 11.07 -10.02
CA VAL A 108 17.56 11.94 -8.86
C VAL A 108 18.81 12.37 -8.09
N GLY A 109 20.01 12.03 -8.59
CA GLY A 109 21.28 12.40 -7.98
C GLY A 109 21.71 11.53 -6.79
N ILE A 110 21.17 10.32 -6.64
CA ILE A 110 21.62 9.34 -5.64
C ILE A 110 22.75 8.49 -6.26
N CYS A 111 23.85 8.32 -5.53
CA CYS A 111 24.91 7.37 -5.90
C CYS A 111 24.37 5.95 -5.72
N SER A 112 24.75 5.04 -6.60
CA SER A 112 24.32 3.65 -6.46
C SER A 112 25.30 2.67 -7.06
N GLU A 113 25.40 1.50 -6.45
CA GLU A 113 26.21 0.38 -6.91
C GLU A 113 25.39 -0.92 -6.94
N ILE A 114 25.84 -1.86 -7.77
CA ILE A 114 25.32 -3.23 -7.79
C ILE A 114 26.44 -4.16 -7.35
N ILE A 115 26.19 -4.94 -6.30
CA ILE A 115 27.04 -6.04 -5.85
C ILE A 115 26.43 -7.32 -6.39
N LEU A 116 27.06 -7.88 -7.42
CA LEU A 116 26.64 -9.14 -8.03
C LEU A 116 27.24 -10.32 -7.26
N LYS A 117 26.40 -11.29 -6.91
CA LYS A 117 26.80 -12.56 -6.33
C LYS A 117 26.25 -13.72 -7.16
N PRO A 118 27.00 -14.82 -7.29
CA PRO A 118 26.54 -15.97 -8.07
C PRO A 118 25.39 -16.67 -7.35
N LYS A 119 24.63 -17.49 -8.08
CA LYS A 119 23.44 -18.17 -7.54
C LYS A 119 23.75 -19.17 -6.42
N ASP A 120 24.99 -19.61 -6.29
CA ASP A 120 25.49 -20.58 -5.32
C ASP A 120 26.22 -19.91 -4.13
N VAL A 121 26.15 -18.58 -4.03
CA VAL A 121 26.66 -17.82 -2.89
C VAL A 121 26.12 -18.38 -1.56
N SER A 122 26.99 -18.47 -0.56
CA SER A 122 26.57 -18.94 0.77
C SER A 122 25.81 -17.85 1.52
N GLN A 123 25.01 -18.25 2.50
CA GLN A 123 24.35 -17.30 3.39
C GLN A 123 25.37 -16.48 4.20
N GLU A 124 26.45 -17.11 4.66
CA GLU A 124 27.54 -16.44 5.40
C GLU A 124 28.18 -15.34 4.56
N GLU A 125 28.49 -15.61 3.28
CA GLU A 125 29.08 -14.61 2.39
C GLU A 125 28.12 -13.42 2.15
N LEU A 126 26.81 -13.66 2.09
CA LEU A 126 25.83 -12.56 1.99
C LEU A 126 25.78 -11.73 3.27
N LEU A 127 25.87 -12.37 4.45
CA LEU A 127 25.92 -11.69 5.74
C LEU A 127 27.18 -10.85 5.89
N ASP A 128 28.34 -11.37 5.48
CA ASP A 128 29.61 -10.63 5.47
C ASP A 128 29.53 -9.37 4.59
N VAL A 129 28.88 -9.47 3.42
CA VAL A 129 28.65 -8.30 2.56
C VAL A 129 27.72 -7.31 3.25
N THR A 130 26.64 -7.76 3.87
CA THR A 130 25.75 -6.83 4.60
C THR A 130 26.47 -6.15 5.75
N ASP A 131 27.32 -6.85 6.50
CA ASP A 131 28.10 -6.28 7.61
C ASP A 131 29.10 -5.22 7.14
N GLN A 132 29.79 -5.47 6.03
CA GLN A 132 30.67 -4.47 5.41
C GLN A 132 29.91 -3.21 5.03
N LEU A 133 28.73 -3.35 4.41
CA LEU A 133 27.89 -2.21 4.02
C LEU A 133 27.28 -1.49 5.23
N ASN A 134 26.95 -2.22 6.31
CA ASN A 134 26.47 -1.65 7.56
C ASN A 134 27.54 -0.74 8.18
N MET A 135 28.80 -1.17 8.17
CA MET A 135 29.92 -0.42 8.73
C MET A 135 30.42 0.71 7.84
N ASP A 136 30.10 0.73 6.54
CA ASP A 136 30.53 1.80 5.64
C ASP A 136 29.71 3.09 5.85
N PRO A 137 30.31 4.20 6.36
CA PRO A 137 29.62 5.46 6.58
C PRO A 137 29.24 6.18 5.27
N ARG A 138 29.71 5.71 4.11
CA ARG A 138 29.32 6.22 2.79
C ARG A 138 27.98 5.64 2.33
N VAL A 139 27.63 4.44 2.78
CA VAL A 139 26.40 3.74 2.39
C VAL A 139 25.23 4.27 3.22
N SER A 140 24.23 4.83 2.55
CA SER A 140 23.01 5.34 3.20
C SER A 140 21.90 4.31 3.24
N GLY A 141 21.81 3.46 2.22
CA GLY A 141 20.75 2.47 2.09
C GLY A 141 21.25 1.19 1.44
N ILE A 142 20.77 0.06 1.93
CA ILE A 142 21.10 -1.29 1.48
C ILE A 142 19.82 -1.98 1.05
N LEU A 143 19.88 -2.63 -0.11
CA LEU A 143 18.78 -3.44 -0.64
C LEU A 143 19.32 -4.79 -1.09
N VAL A 144 18.67 -5.87 -0.66
CA VAL A 144 18.91 -7.22 -1.19
C VAL A 144 17.76 -7.56 -2.13
N GLN A 145 18.06 -7.75 -3.42
CA GLN A 145 17.04 -8.01 -4.43
C GLN A 145 16.50 -9.44 -4.29
N LEU A 146 15.22 -9.54 -3.88
CA LEU A 146 14.48 -10.80 -3.78
C LEU A 146 13.88 -11.25 -5.14
N PRO A 147 13.58 -12.54 -5.32
CA PRO A 147 13.86 -13.65 -4.39
C PRO A 147 15.33 -14.05 -4.37
N LEU A 148 15.78 -14.63 -3.25
CA LEU A 148 17.08 -15.28 -3.14
C LEU A 148 16.99 -16.77 -3.54
N PRO A 149 18.12 -17.45 -3.79
CA PRO A 149 18.15 -18.90 -3.96
C PRO A 149 17.59 -19.66 -2.75
N ASP A 150 16.97 -20.81 -2.98
CA ASP A 150 16.25 -21.59 -1.95
C ASP A 150 17.11 -22.02 -0.75
N HIS A 151 18.43 -22.12 -0.93
CA HIS A 151 19.36 -22.50 0.15
C HIS A 151 19.76 -21.33 1.06
N VAL A 152 19.30 -20.11 0.77
CA VAL A 152 19.55 -18.91 1.58
C VAL A 152 18.25 -18.50 2.27
N ASP A 153 18.31 -18.31 3.58
CA ASP A 153 17.18 -17.79 4.34
C ASP A 153 17.06 -16.26 4.14
N GLU A 154 16.09 -15.85 3.31
CA GLU A 154 15.82 -14.43 3.00
C GLU A 154 15.62 -13.58 4.26
N ARG A 155 14.97 -14.14 5.30
CA ARG A 155 14.66 -13.42 6.53
C ARG A 155 15.94 -13.10 7.31
N THR A 156 16.85 -14.05 7.39
CA THR A 156 18.15 -13.91 8.05
C THR A 156 18.97 -12.84 7.36
N VAL A 157 19.04 -12.87 6.02
CA VAL A 157 19.75 -11.84 5.25
C VAL A 157 19.11 -10.46 5.41
N CYS A 158 17.78 -10.35 5.33
CA CYS A 158 17.09 -9.07 5.55
C CYS A 158 17.31 -8.51 6.97
N ASN A 159 17.38 -9.39 7.98
CA ASN A 159 17.67 -9.00 9.36
C ASN A 159 19.17 -8.73 9.63
N GLY A 160 20.05 -9.07 8.70
CA GLY A 160 21.47 -8.70 8.73
C GLY A 160 21.72 -7.25 8.31
N ILE A 161 20.76 -6.58 7.67
CA ILE A 161 20.87 -5.17 7.27
C ILE A 161 20.58 -4.27 8.47
N ALA A 162 21.45 -3.29 8.75
CA ALA A 162 21.21 -2.30 9.81
C ALA A 162 19.84 -1.61 9.61
N PRO A 163 18.98 -1.53 10.64
CA PRO A 163 17.61 -1.01 10.49
C PRO A 163 17.54 0.38 9.85
N GLU A 164 18.49 1.24 10.16
CA GLU A 164 18.60 2.60 9.63
C GLU A 164 19.04 2.67 8.15
N LYS A 165 19.59 1.58 7.61
CA LYS A 165 19.97 1.43 6.19
C LYS A 165 19.02 0.53 5.41
N ASP A 166 18.05 -0.11 6.06
CA ASP A 166 17.08 -1.01 5.42
C ASP A 166 16.01 -0.23 4.64
N VAL A 167 16.39 0.24 3.45
CA VAL A 167 15.52 1.08 2.60
C VAL A 167 14.37 0.31 1.95
N ASP A 168 14.40 -1.03 2.01
CA ASP A 168 13.28 -1.90 1.63
C ASP A 168 12.31 -2.16 2.80
N GLY A 169 12.67 -1.78 4.03
CA GLY A 169 11.80 -1.87 5.20
C GLY A 169 11.48 -3.31 5.64
N PHE A 170 12.37 -4.27 5.36
CA PHE A 170 12.13 -5.68 5.65
C PHE A 170 12.74 -6.16 6.97
N HIS A 171 13.67 -5.40 7.56
CA HIS A 171 14.27 -5.70 8.85
C HIS A 171 13.18 -5.75 9.92
N ILE A 172 13.26 -6.73 10.83
CA ILE A 172 12.25 -6.97 11.87
C ILE A 172 11.95 -5.73 12.73
N ILE A 173 12.94 -4.88 13.00
CA ILE A 173 12.76 -3.60 13.70
C ILE A 173 11.88 -2.63 12.89
N ASN A 174 12.13 -2.45 11.59
CA ASN A 174 11.30 -1.58 10.74
C ASN A 174 9.87 -2.10 10.63
N VAL A 175 9.70 -3.41 10.46
CA VAL A 175 8.38 -4.06 10.45
C VAL A 175 7.68 -3.94 11.79
N GLY A 176 8.39 -4.17 12.90
CA GLY A 176 7.85 -4.03 14.25
C GLY A 176 7.38 -2.61 14.54
N ARG A 177 8.20 -1.61 14.21
CA ARG A 177 7.84 -0.18 14.32
C ARG A 177 6.63 0.17 13.44
N LEU A 178 6.57 -0.35 12.21
CA LEU A 178 5.39 -0.17 11.34
C LEU A 178 4.12 -0.72 11.99
N CYS A 179 4.17 -1.92 12.58
CA CYS A 179 3.03 -2.57 13.25
C CYS A 179 2.63 -1.88 14.56
N LEU A 180 3.51 -1.07 15.15
CA LEU A 180 3.27 -0.29 16.37
C LEU A 180 2.97 1.19 16.08
N ASP A 181 2.71 1.53 14.81
CA ASP A 181 2.40 2.88 14.37
C ASP A 181 3.48 3.94 14.64
N GLN A 182 4.73 3.49 14.72
CA GLN A 182 5.92 4.32 14.90
C GLN A 182 6.57 4.67 13.56
N HIS A 183 7.40 5.71 13.53
CA HIS A 183 8.19 6.04 12.34
C HIS A 183 9.14 4.90 11.98
N SER A 184 9.12 4.43 10.74
CA SER A 184 10.04 3.40 10.23
C SER A 184 10.33 3.59 8.75
N LEU A 185 11.34 2.88 8.23
CA LEU A 185 11.47 2.70 6.79
C LEU A 185 10.41 1.68 6.34
N ILE A 186 9.40 2.17 5.63
CA ILE A 186 8.24 1.38 5.22
C ILE A 186 8.53 0.69 3.87
N PRO A 187 8.15 -0.59 3.71
CA PRO A 187 8.26 -1.29 2.43
C PRO A 187 7.82 -0.49 1.22
N ALA A 188 8.71 -0.37 0.23
CA ALA A 188 8.56 0.57 -0.87
C ALA A 188 7.24 0.39 -1.65
N THR A 189 6.79 -0.85 -1.84
CA THR A 189 5.49 -1.14 -2.50
C THR A 189 4.30 -0.74 -1.64
N ALA A 190 4.35 -0.96 -0.33
CA ALA A 190 3.28 -0.55 0.57
C ALA A 190 3.19 0.98 0.66
N SER A 191 4.35 1.65 0.77
CA SER A 191 4.49 3.10 0.66
C SER A 191 3.96 3.64 -0.67
N ALA A 192 4.19 2.93 -1.78
CA ALA A 192 3.69 3.31 -3.10
C ALA A 192 2.17 3.26 -3.19
N VAL A 193 1.54 2.20 -2.66
CA VAL A 193 0.08 2.08 -2.59
C VAL A 193 -0.52 3.19 -1.72
N TRP A 194 0.08 3.44 -0.55
CA TRP A 194 -0.36 4.51 0.34
C TRP A 194 -0.25 5.90 -0.30
N GLU A 195 0.84 6.16 -1.02
CA GLU A 195 1.04 7.43 -1.72
C GLU A 195 0.06 7.60 -2.90
N ILE A 196 -0.25 6.51 -3.63
CA ILE A 196 -1.30 6.50 -4.66
C ILE A 196 -2.64 6.92 -4.06
N ILE A 197 -3.05 6.31 -2.95
CA ILE A 197 -4.32 6.60 -2.27
C ILE A 197 -4.39 8.08 -1.88
N LYS A 198 -3.38 8.57 -1.14
CA LYS A 198 -3.34 9.96 -0.65
C LYS A 198 -3.34 10.98 -1.79
N ARG A 199 -2.46 10.83 -2.78
CA ARG A 199 -2.34 11.81 -3.88
C ARG A 199 -3.54 11.81 -4.81
N THR A 200 -4.29 10.71 -4.87
CA THR A 200 -5.52 10.60 -5.64
C THR A 200 -6.73 11.13 -4.86
N GLY A 201 -6.62 11.31 -3.54
CA GLY A 201 -7.74 11.73 -2.69
C GLY A 201 -8.76 10.61 -2.44
N ILE A 202 -8.33 9.34 -2.49
CA ILE A 202 -9.20 8.21 -2.15
C ILE A 202 -9.38 8.18 -0.63
N GLU A 203 -10.61 8.33 -0.16
CA GLU A 203 -10.93 8.25 1.27
C GLU A 203 -10.68 6.84 1.82
N THR A 204 -10.08 6.75 3.01
CA THR A 204 -9.88 5.49 3.73
C THR A 204 -10.56 5.45 5.09
N PHE A 205 -10.75 6.60 5.75
CA PHE A 205 -11.37 6.71 7.06
C PHE A 205 -12.77 6.09 7.07
N GLY A 206 -12.98 5.07 7.91
CA GLY A 206 -14.24 4.34 8.04
C GLY A 206 -14.64 3.53 6.80
N LYS A 207 -13.77 3.38 5.79
CA LYS A 207 -14.07 2.63 4.57
C LYS A 207 -13.72 1.15 4.72
N ASN A 208 -14.39 0.32 3.93
CA ASN A 208 -14.07 -1.10 3.82
C ASN A 208 -12.95 -1.31 2.79
N VAL A 209 -11.87 -1.96 3.22
CA VAL A 209 -10.73 -2.26 2.36
C VAL A 209 -10.52 -3.76 2.31
N VAL A 210 -10.30 -4.31 1.11
CA VAL A 210 -9.83 -5.68 0.94
C VAL A 210 -8.40 -5.68 0.43
N VAL A 211 -7.52 -6.38 1.12
CA VAL A 211 -6.16 -6.69 0.66
C VAL A 211 -6.08 -8.17 0.29
N ALA A 212 -6.06 -8.46 -1.01
CA ALA A 212 -5.92 -9.82 -1.55
C ALA A 212 -4.43 -10.16 -1.71
N GLY A 213 -3.84 -10.71 -0.65
CA GLY A 213 -2.42 -11.00 -0.53
C GLY A 213 -1.94 -10.74 0.90
N ARG A 214 -1.10 -11.62 1.43
CA ARG A 214 -0.58 -11.52 2.81
C ARG A 214 0.94 -11.66 2.92
N SER A 215 1.65 -11.43 1.81
CA SER A 215 3.11 -11.50 1.81
C SER A 215 3.68 -10.48 2.80
N LYS A 216 4.84 -10.79 3.38
CA LYS A 216 5.45 -9.95 4.42
C LYS A 216 6.03 -8.65 3.88
N ASN A 217 6.33 -8.59 2.59
CA ASN A 217 6.89 -7.44 1.89
C ASN A 217 5.85 -6.52 1.24
N VAL A 218 4.61 -6.99 1.02
CA VAL A 218 3.58 -6.23 0.29
C VAL A 218 2.24 -6.27 1.03
N GLY A 219 1.57 -7.43 1.07
CA GLY A 219 0.20 -7.52 1.55
C GLY A 219 0.02 -7.15 3.02
N MET A 220 0.86 -7.69 3.90
CA MET A 220 0.77 -7.38 5.34
C MET A 220 1.08 -5.89 5.63
N PRO A 221 2.18 -5.29 5.13
CA PRO A 221 2.45 -3.87 5.34
C PRO A 221 1.35 -2.94 4.79
N ILE A 222 0.77 -3.26 3.64
CA ILE A 222 -0.37 -2.50 3.09
C ILE A 222 -1.55 -2.53 4.06
N ALA A 223 -1.91 -3.72 4.56
CA ALA A 223 -3.00 -3.86 5.52
C ALA A 223 -2.75 -3.04 6.79
N MET A 224 -1.53 -3.08 7.34
CA MET A 224 -1.15 -2.32 8.53
C MET A 224 -1.26 -0.80 8.31
N LEU A 225 -0.78 -0.28 7.18
CA LEU A 225 -0.89 1.15 6.87
C LEU A 225 -2.35 1.62 6.79
N LEU A 226 -3.24 0.78 6.28
CA LEU A 226 -4.62 1.16 6.00
C LEU A 226 -5.53 1.07 7.21
N HIS A 227 -5.33 0.11 8.11
CA HIS A 227 -6.24 -0.09 9.25
C HIS A 227 -5.89 0.74 10.49
N THR A 228 -4.65 1.24 10.58
CA THR A 228 -4.12 1.86 11.80
C THR A 228 -4.64 3.28 11.97
N ASP A 229 -4.53 3.79 13.20
CA ASP A 229 -5.09 5.08 13.62
C ASP A 229 -4.39 6.25 12.92
N GLY A 230 -5.16 7.19 12.38
CA GLY A 230 -4.68 8.41 11.74
C GLY A 230 -3.97 9.38 12.70
N GLU A 231 -4.20 9.28 14.01
CA GLU A 231 -3.65 10.18 15.04
C GLU A 231 -2.36 9.66 15.69
N HIS A 232 -1.87 8.48 15.30
CA HIS A 232 -0.62 7.92 15.81
C HIS A 232 0.64 8.60 15.22
N GLU A 233 1.81 8.34 15.83
CA GLU A 233 3.12 8.92 15.46
C GLU A 233 3.37 8.87 13.95
N ARG A 234 3.12 7.70 13.36
CA ARG A 234 2.96 7.54 11.92
C ARG A 234 1.45 7.42 11.65
N PRO A 235 0.82 8.39 10.97
CA PRO A 235 -0.61 8.32 10.64
C PRO A 235 -0.98 7.12 9.78
N GLY A 236 -1.99 6.37 10.19
CA GLY A 236 -2.63 5.31 9.42
C GLY A 236 -3.79 5.80 8.56
N GLY A 237 -4.69 4.88 8.19
CA GLY A 237 -5.82 5.15 7.30
C GLY A 237 -7.21 4.94 7.87
N ASP A 238 -7.33 4.48 9.11
CA ASP A 238 -8.61 4.26 9.81
C ASP A 238 -9.64 3.42 9.03
N ALA A 239 -9.16 2.51 8.18
CA ALA A 239 -10.01 1.64 7.39
C ALA A 239 -10.36 0.34 8.12
N THR A 240 -11.54 -0.21 7.82
CA THR A 240 -11.86 -1.59 8.18
C THR A 240 -11.27 -2.53 7.13
N VAL A 241 -10.14 -3.18 7.46
CA VAL A 241 -9.37 -4.00 6.51
C VAL A 241 -9.69 -5.49 6.64
N THR A 242 -10.04 -6.13 5.52
CA THR A 242 -10.12 -7.59 5.36
C THR A 242 -8.91 -8.10 4.57
N ILE A 243 -8.22 -9.10 5.12
CA ILE A 243 -7.06 -9.74 4.45
C ILE A 243 -7.49 -11.08 3.86
N ALA A 244 -7.34 -11.23 2.55
CA ALA A 244 -7.55 -12.49 1.84
C ALA A 244 -6.21 -13.10 1.39
N HIS A 245 -6.20 -14.41 1.18
CA HIS A 245 -4.98 -15.17 0.85
C HIS A 245 -5.30 -16.47 0.12
N ARG A 246 -4.27 -17.26 -0.21
CA ARG A 246 -4.40 -18.53 -0.98
C ARG A 246 -5.42 -19.54 -0.46
N TYR A 247 -5.75 -19.53 0.84
CA TYR A 247 -6.79 -20.40 1.43
C TYR A 247 -8.16 -19.74 1.58
N THR A 248 -8.33 -18.49 1.14
CA THR A 248 -9.63 -17.84 1.10
C THR A 248 -10.40 -18.40 -0.11
N PRO A 249 -11.52 -19.09 0.09
CA PRO A 249 -12.32 -19.59 -1.02
C PRO A 249 -12.77 -18.43 -1.92
N LYS A 250 -12.89 -18.67 -3.23
CA LYS A 250 -13.27 -17.64 -4.21
C LYS A 250 -14.60 -16.96 -3.86
N GLU A 251 -15.58 -17.72 -3.38
CA GLU A 251 -16.88 -17.18 -2.94
C GLU A 251 -16.73 -16.23 -1.75
N GLN A 252 -15.87 -16.55 -0.78
CA GLN A 252 -15.59 -15.66 0.36
C GLN A 252 -14.86 -14.39 -0.10
N LEU A 253 -13.86 -14.54 -0.98
CA LEU A 253 -13.18 -13.39 -1.58
C LEU A 253 -14.17 -12.46 -2.30
N LYS A 254 -15.11 -13.02 -3.06
CA LYS A 254 -16.15 -12.26 -3.76
C LYS A 254 -17.06 -11.52 -2.79
N ILE A 255 -17.55 -12.16 -1.73
CA ILE A 255 -18.40 -11.52 -0.72
C ILE A 255 -17.72 -10.27 -0.14
N HIS A 256 -16.46 -10.39 0.29
CA HIS A 256 -15.75 -9.26 0.90
C HIS A 256 -15.41 -8.16 -0.12
N THR A 257 -14.99 -8.53 -1.33
CA THR A 257 -14.67 -7.54 -2.38
C THR A 257 -15.89 -6.76 -2.86
N GLN A 258 -17.08 -7.36 -2.84
CA GLN A 258 -18.34 -6.65 -3.15
C GLN A 258 -18.74 -5.62 -2.08
N LEU A 259 -18.21 -5.72 -0.87
CA LEU A 259 -18.44 -4.73 0.20
C LEU A 259 -17.37 -3.62 0.21
N ALA A 260 -16.21 -3.88 -0.38
CA ALA A 260 -15.03 -3.03 -0.30
C ALA A 260 -15.17 -1.73 -1.09
N ASP A 261 -14.87 -0.60 -0.45
CA ASP A 261 -14.63 0.70 -1.08
C ASP A 261 -13.29 0.73 -1.81
N VAL A 262 -12.28 0.05 -1.27
CA VAL A 262 -10.96 -0.08 -1.88
C VAL A 262 -10.55 -1.55 -1.94
N ILE A 263 -10.15 -2.00 -3.13
CA ILE A 263 -9.60 -3.34 -3.35
C ILE A 263 -8.14 -3.18 -3.74
N ILE A 264 -7.25 -3.81 -2.98
CA ILE A 264 -5.82 -3.89 -3.27
C ILE A 264 -5.48 -5.35 -3.51
N VAL A 265 -4.95 -5.67 -4.67
CA VAL A 265 -4.61 -7.06 -5.03
C VAL A 265 -3.11 -7.20 -5.28
N ALA A 266 -2.51 -8.16 -4.57
CA ALA A 266 -1.07 -8.46 -4.56
C ALA A 266 -0.87 -9.98 -4.42
N ALA A 267 -1.55 -10.75 -5.26
CA ALA A 267 -1.64 -12.21 -5.18
C ALA A 267 -0.74 -12.91 -6.21
N GLY A 268 -0.39 -12.26 -7.32
CA GLY A 268 0.35 -12.87 -8.43
C GLY A 268 -0.48 -13.90 -9.17
N ILE A 269 -1.76 -13.59 -9.40
CA ILE A 269 -2.72 -14.45 -10.10
C ILE A 269 -3.45 -13.59 -11.14
N PRO A 270 -3.17 -13.77 -12.44
CA PRO A 270 -3.83 -13.01 -13.51
C PRO A 270 -5.35 -13.11 -13.43
N LYS A 271 -6.03 -11.96 -13.54
CA LYS A 271 -7.50 -11.87 -13.56
C LYS A 271 -8.18 -12.51 -12.34
N LEU A 272 -7.54 -12.50 -11.18
CA LEU A 272 -8.13 -12.91 -9.92
C LEU A 272 -9.35 -12.06 -9.56
N ILE A 273 -9.25 -10.73 -9.74
CA ILE A 273 -10.34 -9.79 -9.47
C ILE A 273 -11.09 -9.48 -10.76
N THR A 274 -12.36 -9.87 -10.82
CA THR A 274 -13.25 -9.69 -11.98
C THR A 274 -14.34 -8.66 -11.71
N SER A 275 -15.01 -8.18 -12.77
CA SER A 275 -16.02 -7.11 -12.66
C SER A 275 -17.21 -7.44 -11.74
N ASP A 276 -17.56 -8.71 -11.56
CA ASP A 276 -18.65 -9.13 -10.66
C ASP A 276 -18.26 -9.10 -9.18
N MET A 277 -16.96 -9.00 -8.87
CA MET A 277 -16.41 -8.92 -7.52
C MET A 277 -16.25 -7.47 -7.03
N VAL A 278 -16.20 -6.51 -7.93
CA VAL A 278 -15.98 -5.09 -7.60
C VAL A 278 -17.32 -4.39 -7.44
N LYS A 279 -17.54 -3.57 -6.41
CA LYS A 279 -18.76 -2.74 -6.32
C LYS A 279 -18.65 -1.48 -7.19
N GLU A 280 -19.78 -0.91 -7.58
CA GLU A 280 -19.80 0.34 -8.34
C GLU A 280 -19.16 1.48 -7.51
N GLY A 281 -18.27 2.24 -8.13
CA GLY A 281 -17.57 3.35 -7.47
C GLY A 281 -16.38 2.96 -6.58
N ALA A 282 -16.01 1.68 -6.49
CA ALA A 282 -14.82 1.27 -5.74
C ALA A 282 -13.51 1.73 -6.39
N ALA A 283 -12.46 1.93 -5.59
CA ALA A 283 -11.10 2.08 -6.06
C ALA A 283 -10.39 0.72 -6.13
N VAL A 284 -9.67 0.45 -7.22
CA VAL A 284 -8.96 -0.81 -7.43
C VAL A 284 -7.47 -0.56 -7.70
N ILE A 285 -6.62 -1.05 -6.80
CA ILE A 285 -5.16 -0.92 -6.89
C ILE A 285 -4.56 -2.30 -7.15
N ASP A 286 -4.04 -2.47 -8.35
CA ASP A 286 -3.41 -3.69 -8.85
C ASP A 286 -1.89 -3.64 -8.65
N VAL A 287 -1.41 -4.39 -7.67
CA VAL A 287 0.01 -4.57 -7.33
C VAL A 287 0.60 -5.80 -8.04
N GLY A 288 -0.25 -6.63 -8.66
CA GLY A 288 0.12 -7.88 -9.30
C GLY A 288 1.11 -7.69 -10.44
N ILE A 289 2.02 -8.64 -10.58
CA ILE A 289 3.03 -8.67 -11.65
C ILE A 289 3.09 -10.09 -12.17
N ASN A 290 2.52 -10.30 -13.35
CA ASN A 290 2.45 -11.59 -14.00
C ASN A 290 3.00 -11.50 -15.43
N TYR A 291 3.88 -12.42 -15.79
CA TYR A 291 4.41 -12.54 -17.14
C TYR A 291 3.63 -13.62 -17.88
N VAL A 292 2.81 -13.21 -18.84
CA VAL A 292 1.97 -14.11 -19.64
C VAL A 292 2.38 -14.06 -21.12
N PRO A 293 2.38 -15.18 -21.85
CA PRO A 293 2.57 -15.15 -23.29
C PRO A 293 1.43 -14.39 -23.97
N ASP A 294 1.77 -13.45 -24.87
CA ASP A 294 0.80 -12.81 -25.74
C ASP A 294 0.33 -13.83 -26.79
N PRO A 295 -0.98 -14.15 -26.87
CA PRO A 295 -1.49 -15.17 -27.77
C PRO A 295 -1.37 -14.78 -29.26
N VAL A 296 -1.20 -13.49 -29.57
CA VAL A 296 -1.05 -12.98 -30.95
C VAL A 296 0.42 -12.90 -31.34
N THR A 297 1.26 -12.32 -30.47
CA THR A 297 2.66 -12.03 -30.82
C THR A 297 3.67 -13.06 -30.29
N GLY A 298 3.26 -13.95 -29.40
CA GLY A 298 4.13 -14.88 -28.68
C GLY A 298 5.08 -14.22 -27.68
N LYS A 299 5.12 -12.88 -27.62
CA LYS A 299 5.99 -12.14 -26.70
C LYS A 299 5.42 -12.16 -25.30
N THR A 300 6.29 -12.21 -24.30
CA THR A 300 5.88 -12.10 -22.91
C THR A 300 5.34 -10.70 -22.61
N LYS A 301 4.09 -10.62 -22.14
CA LYS A 301 3.42 -9.42 -21.69
C LYS A 301 3.33 -9.39 -20.17
N LEU A 302 3.52 -8.20 -19.59
CA LEU A 302 3.29 -7.96 -18.17
C LEU A 302 1.81 -7.59 -17.96
N VAL A 303 1.13 -8.32 -17.09
CA VAL A 303 -0.28 -8.10 -16.69
C VAL A 303 -0.41 -8.15 -15.17
N GLY A 304 -1.43 -7.50 -14.62
CA GLY A 304 -1.72 -7.51 -13.20
C GLY A 304 -2.65 -8.65 -12.78
N ASP A 305 -3.16 -8.54 -11.56
CA ASP A 305 -4.10 -9.51 -10.98
C ASP A 305 -5.58 -9.16 -11.26
N VAL A 306 -5.85 -8.01 -11.87
CA VAL A 306 -7.21 -7.53 -12.18
C VAL A 306 -7.56 -7.77 -13.65
N ASP A 307 -8.81 -8.15 -13.92
CA ASP A 307 -9.39 -8.07 -15.27
C ASP A 307 -9.67 -6.60 -15.65
N PHE A 308 -8.61 -5.87 -15.97
CA PHE A 308 -8.58 -4.41 -16.12
C PHE A 308 -9.69 -3.86 -17.03
N GLU A 309 -9.89 -4.47 -18.20
CA GLU A 309 -10.84 -4.00 -19.20
C GLU A 309 -12.31 -4.12 -18.75
N ALA A 310 -12.61 -5.12 -17.94
CA ALA A 310 -13.95 -5.30 -17.38
C ALA A 310 -14.14 -4.43 -16.13
N VAL A 311 -13.16 -4.42 -15.23
CA VAL A 311 -13.24 -3.70 -13.94
C VAL A 311 -13.22 -2.19 -14.11
N LYS A 312 -12.51 -1.65 -15.11
CA LYS A 312 -12.50 -0.20 -15.38
C LYS A 312 -13.88 0.37 -15.71
N LYS A 313 -14.86 -0.45 -16.12
CA LYS A 313 -16.22 0.00 -16.43
C LYS A 313 -17.11 0.12 -15.19
N LYS A 314 -16.59 -0.19 -14.01
CA LYS A 314 -17.35 -0.27 -12.73
C LYS A 314 -16.67 0.48 -11.59
N ALA A 315 -15.35 0.42 -11.53
CA ALA A 315 -14.56 1.14 -10.55
C ALA A 315 -14.62 2.66 -10.79
N SER A 316 -14.43 3.46 -9.73
CA SER A 316 -14.20 4.92 -9.86
C SER A 316 -12.73 5.21 -10.17
N PHE A 317 -11.82 4.40 -9.62
CA PHE A 317 -10.38 4.50 -9.82
C PHE A 317 -9.78 3.13 -10.11
N ILE A 318 -8.81 3.08 -11.01
CA ILE A 318 -8.06 1.84 -11.29
C ILE A 318 -6.61 2.13 -11.64
N THR A 319 -5.67 1.35 -11.09
CA THR A 319 -4.26 1.41 -11.52
C THR A 319 -4.00 0.43 -12.67
N PRO A 320 -3.30 0.83 -13.74
CA PRO A 320 -2.94 -0.09 -14.82
C PRO A 320 -1.70 -0.93 -14.46
N VAL A 321 -1.59 -2.10 -15.09
CA VAL A 321 -0.35 -2.89 -15.09
C VAL A 321 0.05 -3.20 -16.54
N PRO A 322 1.24 -2.74 -16.99
CA PRO A 322 2.22 -1.91 -16.29
C PRO A 322 1.78 -0.45 -16.14
N GLY A 323 2.55 0.33 -15.36
CA GLY A 323 2.42 1.79 -15.30
C GLY A 323 1.71 2.35 -14.06
N GLY A 324 1.14 1.49 -13.23
CA GLY A 324 0.56 1.81 -11.92
C GLY A 324 1.57 1.71 -10.78
N VAL A 325 1.45 0.69 -9.93
CA VAL A 325 2.22 0.57 -8.67
C VAL A 325 3.74 0.39 -8.90
N GLY A 326 4.15 -0.33 -9.95
CA GLY A 326 5.57 -0.64 -10.19
C GLY A 326 6.52 0.57 -10.25
N PRO A 327 6.26 1.60 -11.09
CA PRO A 327 7.05 2.85 -11.10
C PRO A 327 7.08 3.57 -9.74
N MET A 328 5.97 3.54 -9.00
CA MET A 328 5.87 4.15 -7.67
C MET A 328 6.74 3.42 -6.65
N THR A 329 6.81 2.08 -6.70
CA THR A 329 7.72 1.31 -5.83
C THR A 329 9.17 1.77 -5.98
N VAL A 330 9.64 2.03 -7.21
CA VAL A 330 11.00 2.53 -7.44
C VAL A 330 11.18 3.94 -6.85
N ALA A 331 10.21 4.84 -7.04
CA ALA A 331 10.28 6.18 -6.48
C ALA A 331 10.31 6.17 -4.94
N MET A 332 9.50 5.31 -4.31
CA MET A 332 9.45 5.20 -2.84
C MET A 332 10.70 4.57 -2.24
N LEU A 333 11.35 3.63 -2.93
CA LEU A 333 12.68 3.14 -2.53
C LEU A 333 13.71 4.28 -2.47
N LEU A 334 13.74 5.14 -3.49
CA LEU A 334 14.66 6.28 -3.53
C LEU A 334 14.32 7.32 -2.46
N LYS A 335 13.02 7.51 -2.16
CA LYS A 335 12.57 8.33 -1.04
C LYS A 335 13.11 7.77 0.29
N ASN A 336 12.99 6.47 0.53
CA ASN A 336 13.56 5.82 1.71
C ASN A 336 15.08 6.00 1.79
N THR A 337 15.80 5.90 0.67
CA THR A 337 17.25 6.15 0.64
C THR A 337 17.59 7.59 1.05
N LEU A 338 16.81 8.58 0.61
CA LEU A 338 17.00 9.96 1.03
C LEU A 338 16.67 10.16 2.52
N LEU A 339 15.62 9.51 3.04
CA LEU A 339 15.27 9.56 4.46
C LEU A 339 16.36 8.94 5.34
N ALA A 340 16.90 7.80 4.93
CA ALA A 340 18.01 7.12 5.60
C ALA A 340 19.29 7.98 5.61
N ALA A 341 19.65 8.58 4.47
CA ALA A 341 20.79 9.48 4.38
C ALA A 341 20.67 10.71 5.31
N LYS A 342 19.44 11.22 5.47
CA LYS A 342 19.14 12.37 6.33
C LYS A 342 18.95 12.01 7.80
N LYS A 343 18.93 10.73 8.17
CA LYS A 343 18.66 10.26 9.54
C LYS A 343 17.37 10.86 10.11
N LEU A 344 16.31 10.83 9.32
CA LEU A 344 15.00 11.39 9.71
C LEU A 344 14.10 10.40 10.46
N ILE A 345 14.49 9.12 10.51
CA ILE A 345 13.75 8.04 11.18
C ILE A 345 14.53 7.49 12.39
N TYR A 346 15.85 7.45 12.29
CA TYR A 346 16.79 6.87 13.24
C TYR A 346 17.82 7.88 13.70
#